data_AF-A0A932Q107-F1
#
_entry.id   AF-A0A932Q107-F1
#
_cell.length_a   1.000
_cell.length_b   1.000
_cell.length_c   1.000
_cell.angle_alpha   90.00
_cell.angle_beta   90.00
_cell.angle_gamma   90.00
#
_symmetry.space_group_name_H-M   'P 1'
#
loop_
_entity.id
_entity.type
_entity.pdbx_description
1 polymer ?
#
loop_
_entity_poly.entity_id
_entity_poly.type
_entity_poly.pdbx_seq_one_letter_code
_entity_poly.pdbx_strand_id
1 'polypeptide(L)'
;MNEDVLQNVVEQLMEDERLRSNLQDEEAKTLNEWAIQYLGAQIAAAQNPSDAQQIGARELARVREAMSAVNARARENPQTTAKFFAALIDGLAKREVSPPAKILAMLTALRGARKPAPKSKPKSKTKTKSKQRR
;
A
#
# COMPACT_ATOMS: atom_id res chain seq x y z
N MET A 1 -25.73 0.82 -16.34
CA MET A 1 -25.20 -0.54 -16.62
C MET A 1 -23.85 -0.79 -15.94
N ASN A 2 -22.84 0.08 -16.07
CA ASN A 2 -21.57 -0.15 -15.33
C ASN A 2 -21.71 0.13 -13.82
N GLU A 3 -22.72 0.90 -13.42
CA GLU A 3 -23.03 1.22 -12.03
C GLU A 3 -23.48 -0.01 -11.22
N ASP A 4 -24.30 -0.89 -11.83
CA ASP A 4 -24.73 -2.16 -11.21
C ASP A 4 -23.52 -3.09 -10.95
N VAL A 5 -22.54 -3.07 -11.85
CA VAL A 5 -21.30 -3.82 -11.69
C VAL A 5 -20.45 -3.25 -10.55
N LEU A 6 -20.32 -1.92 -10.49
CA LEU A 6 -19.61 -1.26 -9.41
C LEU A 6 -20.25 -1.57 -8.06
N GLN A 7 -21.58 -1.48 -7.96
CA GLN A 7 -22.31 -1.78 -6.74
C GLN A 7 -22.03 -3.21 -6.27
N ASN A 8 -22.18 -4.20 -7.15
CA ASN A 8 -21.90 -5.61 -6.81
C ASN A 8 -20.46 -5.82 -6.33
N VAL A 9 -19.48 -5.18 -6.98
CA VAL A 9 -18.06 -5.33 -6.61
C VAL A 9 -17.76 -4.66 -5.27
N VAL A 10 -18.37 -3.50 -5.00
CA VAL A 10 -18.24 -2.81 -3.71
C VAL A 10 -18.92 -3.60 -2.59
N GLU A 11 -20.10 -4.15 -2.82
CA GLU A 11 -20.78 -5.02 -1.86
C GLU A 11 -19.91 -6.22 -1.49
N GLN A 12 -19.36 -6.92 -2.48
CA GLN A 12 -18.43 -8.03 -2.25
C GLN A 12 -17.17 -7.62 -1.48
N LEU A 13 -16.68 -6.40 -1.66
CA LEU A 13 -15.56 -5.88 -0.88
C LEU A 13 -15.98 -5.62 0.57
N MET A 14 -17.18 -5.08 0.76
CA MET A 14 -17.71 -4.75 2.08
C MET A 14 -18.12 -5.98 2.90
N GLU A 15 -18.47 -7.10 2.27
CA GLU A 15 -18.73 -8.36 2.97
C GLU A 15 -17.48 -8.98 3.62
N ASP A 16 -16.28 -8.62 3.15
CA ASP A 16 -15.03 -9.16 3.70
C ASP A 16 -14.50 -8.33 4.88
N GLU A 17 -15.12 -8.53 6.05
CA GLU A 17 -14.73 -7.87 7.30
C GLU A 17 -13.29 -8.18 7.71
N ARG A 18 -12.73 -9.31 7.27
CA ARG A 18 -11.36 -9.73 7.60
C ARG A 18 -10.31 -8.75 7.06
N LEU A 19 -10.65 -7.95 6.05
CA LEU A 19 -9.78 -6.93 5.49
C LEU A 19 -9.61 -5.71 6.41
N ARG A 20 -10.43 -5.59 7.46
CA ARG A 20 -10.48 -4.42 8.35
C ARG A 20 -10.32 -4.77 9.83
N SER A 21 -10.14 -6.04 10.15
CA SER A 21 -10.17 -6.55 11.52
C SER A 21 -9.14 -5.94 12.49
N ASN A 22 -8.02 -5.41 11.98
CA ASN A 22 -6.95 -4.78 12.79
C ASN A 22 -6.84 -3.26 12.54
N LEU A 23 -7.76 -2.68 11.77
CA LEU A 23 -7.78 -1.25 11.46
C LEU A 23 -8.70 -0.52 12.44
N GLN A 24 -8.35 0.71 12.75
CA GLN A 24 -9.29 1.62 13.42
C GLN A 24 -10.38 2.06 12.45
N ASP A 25 -11.52 2.53 12.98
CA ASP A 25 -12.67 2.92 12.15
C ASP A 25 -12.31 3.95 11.06
N GLU A 26 -11.53 4.96 11.41
CA GLU A 26 -11.07 5.99 10.46
C GLU A 26 -10.08 5.44 9.41
N GLU A 27 -9.23 4.49 9.80
CA GLU A 27 -8.30 3.81 8.89
C GLU A 27 -9.07 2.91 7.91
N ALA A 28 -10.02 2.13 8.43
CA ALA A 28 -10.90 1.28 7.64
C ALA A 28 -11.74 2.11 6.66
N LYS A 29 -12.29 3.25 7.12
CA LYS A 29 -13.06 4.19 6.29
C LYS A 29 -12.19 4.75 5.15
N THR A 30 -11.00 5.25 5.46
CA THR A 30 -10.06 5.77 4.46
C THR A 30 -9.69 4.70 3.43
N LEU A 31 -9.42 3.47 3.89
CA LEU A 31 -9.05 2.37 3.01
C LEU A 31 -10.21 1.94 2.10
N ASN A 32 -11.43 1.92 2.63
CA ASN A 32 -12.64 1.66 1.85
C ASN A 32 -12.89 2.74 0.81
N GLU A 33 -12.75 4.01 1.18
CA GLU A 33 -12.93 5.14 0.27
C GLU A 33 -11.95 5.06 -0.89
N TRP A 34 -10.67 4.77 -0.61
CA TRP A 34 -9.67 4.51 -1.65
C TRP A 34 -10.08 3.36 -2.57
N ALA A 35 -10.52 2.24 -2.00
CA ALA A 35 -10.91 1.06 -2.76
C ALA A 35 -12.10 1.33 -3.69
N ILE A 36 -13.14 2.02 -3.19
CA ILE A 36 -14.33 2.40 -3.97
C ILE A 36 -13.94 3.35 -5.10
N GLN A 37 -13.13 4.38 -4.82
CA GLN A 37 -12.67 5.31 -5.86
C GLN A 37 -11.82 4.59 -6.93
N TYR A 38 -10.97 3.66 -6.52
CA TYR A 38 -10.15 2.88 -7.46
C TYR A 38 -11.00 1.98 -8.35
N LEU A 39 -11.88 1.18 -7.75
CA LEU A 39 -12.77 0.29 -8.50
C LEU A 39 -13.70 1.07 -9.42
N GLY A 40 -14.24 2.19 -8.93
CA GLY A 40 -15.06 3.11 -9.72
C GLY A 40 -14.32 3.64 -10.95
N ALA A 41 -13.08 4.08 -10.81
CA ALA A 41 -12.28 4.56 -11.94
C ALA A 41 -11.98 3.44 -12.96
N GLN A 42 -11.68 2.22 -12.51
CA GLN A 42 -11.41 1.09 -13.41
C GLN A 42 -12.67 0.64 -14.15
N ILE A 43 -13.80 0.53 -13.46
CA ILE A 43 -15.09 0.11 -14.04
C ILE A 43 -15.66 1.19 -14.95
N ALA A 44 -15.49 2.47 -14.63
CA ALA A 44 -15.89 3.58 -15.50
C ALA A 44 -15.10 3.63 -16.82
N ALA A 45 -13.85 3.14 -16.82
CA ALA A 45 -13.04 3.07 -18.03
C ALA A 45 -13.41 1.91 -18.97
N ALA A 46 -14.28 0.99 -18.54
CA ALA A 46 -14.70 -0.16 -19.33
C ALA A 46 -15.63 0.24 -20.48
N GLN A 47 -15.42 -0.34 -21.67
CA GLN A 47 -16.17 0.05 -22.87
C GLN A 47 -17.59 -0.54 -22.93
N ASN A 48 -17.84 -1.63 -22.20
CA ASN A 48 -19.14 -2.29 -22.16
C ASN A 48 -19.35 -3.03 -20.82
N PRO A 49 -20.58 -3.48 -20.51
CA PRO A 49 -20.90 -4.10 -19.23
C PRO A 49 -20.18 -5.44 -18.98
N SER A 50 -19.92 -6.23 -20.02
CA SER A 50 -19.20 -7.50 -19.88
C SER A 50 -17.72 -7.28 -19.54
N ASP A 51 -17.09 -6.28 -20.16
CA ASP A 51 -15.73 -5.85 -19.87
C ASP A 51 -15.64 -5.25 -18.46
N ALA A 52 -16.63 -4.44 -18.08
CA ALA A 52 -16.76 -3.89 -16.72
C ALA A 52 -16.79 -4.98 -15.65
N GLN A 53 -17.51 -6.09 -15.88
CA GLN A 53 -17.54 -7.23 -14.96
C GLN A 53 -16.18 -7.92 -14.84
N GLN A 54 -15.49 -8.15 -15.96
CA GLN A 54 -14.17 -8.79 -15.94
C GLN A 54 -13.11 -7.89 -15.26
N ILE A 55 -13.11 -6.59 -15.58
CA ILE A 55 -12.25 -5.60 -14.95
C ILE A 55 -12.57 -5.52 -13.44
N GLY A 56 -13.85 -5.42 -13.08
CA GLY A 56 -14.30 -5.37 -11.69
C GLY A 56 -13.81 -6.57 -10.87
N ALA A 57 -13.98 -7.80 -11.37
CA ALA A 57 -13.51 -9.00 -10.69
C ALA A 57 -11.97 -9.06 -10.55
N ARG A 58 -11.24 -8.68 -11.61
CA ARG A 58 -9.76 -8.67 -11.60
C ARG A 58 -9.22 -7.65 -10.62
N GLU A 59 -9.75 -6.44 -10.64
CA GLU A 59 -9.28 -5.35 -9.79
C GLU A 59 -9.75 -5.54 -8.34
N LEU A 60 -10.91 -6.15 -8.10
CA LEU A 60 -11.36 -6.55 -6.76
C LEU A 60 -10.34 -7.45 -6.07
N ALA A 61 -9.82 -8.48 -6.77
CA ALA A 61 -8.81 -9.37 -6.21
C ALA A 61 -7.54 -8.62 -5.78
N ARG A 62 -7.08 -7.67 -6.60
CA ARG A 62 -5.91 -6.83 -6.30
C ARG A 62 -6.15 -5.87 -5.15
N VAL A 63 -7.35 -5.29 -5.07
CA VAL A 63 -7.75 -4.43 -3.96
C VAL A 63 -7.81 -5.23 -2.66
N ARG A 64 -8.39 -6.43 -2.66
CA ARG A 64 -8.40 -7.32 -1.50
C ARG A 64 -6.99 -7.67 -1.03
N GLU A 65 -6.10 -7.99 -1.95
CA GLU A 65 -4.69 -8.26 -1.63
C GLU A 65 -4.01 -7.04 -0.96
N ALA A 66 -4.19 -5.85 -1.54
CA ALA A 66 -3.64 -4.62 -0.97
C ALA A 66 -4.23 -4.31 0.42
N MET A 67 -5.55 -4.43 0.59
CA MET A 67 -6.20 -4.20 1.88
C MET A 67 -5.75 -5.21 2.94
N SER A 68 -5.65 -6.49 2.57
CA SER A 68 -5.12 -7.53 3.44
C SER A 68 -3.68 -7.23 3.89
N ALA A 69 -2.83 -6.74 2.97
CA ALA A 69 -1.47 -6.34 3.31
C ALA A 69 -1.42 -5.13 4.26
N VAL A 70 -2.30 -4.14 4.06
CA VAL A 70 -2.44 -2.99 4.98
C VAL A 70 -2.90 -3.48 6.36
N ASN A 71 -3.92 -4.35 6.42
CA ASN A 71 -4.45 -4.90 7.65
C ASN A 71 -3.41 -5.74 8.43
N ALA A 72 -2.67 -6.59 7.73
CA ALA A 72 -1.56 -7.33 8.32
C ALA A 72 -0.48 -6.38 8.87
N ARG A 73 -0.21 -5.28 8.17
CA ARG A 73 0.77 -4.28 8.61
C ARG A 73 0.31 -3.48 9.81
N ALA A 74 -0.97 -3.12 9.89
CA ALA A 74 -1.57 -2.46 11.05
C ALA A 74 -1.36 -3.30 12.31
N ARG A 75 -1.54 -4.62 12.20
CA ARG A 75 -1.26 -5.57 13.29
C ARG A 75 0.22 -5.60 13.69
N GLU A 76 1.14 -5.60 12.73
CA GLU A 76 2.58 -5.68 13.01
C GLU A 76 3.18 -4.39 13.55
N ASN A 77 2.77 -3.23 13.01
CA ASN A 77 3.49 -1.98 13.21
C ASN A 77 2.60 -0.73 13.05
N PRO A 78 1.67 -0.48 14.00
CA PRO A 78 0.61 0.53 13.87
C PRO A 78 1.14 1.95 13.66
N GLN A 79 2.28 2.32 14.25
CA GLN A 79 2.88 3.64 14.05
C GLN A 79 3.33 3.90 12.60
N THR A 80 3.84 2.88 11.91
CA THR A 80 4.20 3.03 10.48
C THR A 80 2.98 3.04 9.58
N THR A 81 1.93 2.34 9.99
CA THR A 81 0.65 2.29 9.28
C THR A 81 -0.09 3.62 9.33
N ALA A 82 -0.06 4.33 10.48
CA ALA A 82 -0.61 5.68 10.58
C ALA A 82 0.06 6.67 9.59
N LYS A 83 1.37 6.56 9.37
CA LYS A 83 2.10 7.37 8.36
C LYS A 83 1.68 7.02 6.94
N PHE A 84 1.43 5.74 6.67
CA PHE A 84 0.89 5.29 5.40
C PHE A 84 -0.51 5.88 5.16
N PHE A 85 -1.40 5.84 6.15
CA PHE A 85 -2.74 6.42 6.04
C PHE A 85 -2.71 7.93 5.85
N ALA A 86 -1.82 8.66 6.53
CA ALA A 86 -1.64 10.09 6.29
C ALA A 86 -1.26 10.40 4.83
N ALA A 87 -0.37 9.60 4.23
CA ALA A 87 -0.01 9.72 2.81
C ALA A 87 -1.16 9.32 1.88
N LEU A 88 -1.95 8.31 2.25
CA LEU A 88 -3.11 7.87 1.49
C LEU A 88 -4.21 8.95 1.48
N ILE A 89 -4.49 9.57 2.63
CA ILE A 89 -5.45 10.68 2.78
C ILE A 89 -5.01 11.89 1.92
N ASP A 90 -3.72 12.26 1.96
CA ASP A 90 -3.19 13.34 1.12
C ASP A 90 -3.34 13.04 -0.38
N GLY A 91 -3.14 11.78 -0.79
CA GLY A 91 -3.40 11.32 -2.15
C GLY A 91 -4.88 11.44 -2.54
N LEU A 92 -5.79 10.97 -1.68
CA LEU A 92 -7.23 11.07 -1.90
C LEU A 92 -7.71 12.53 -1.99
N ALA A 93 -7.20 13.41 -1.13
CA ALA A 93 -7.49 14.84 -1.17
C ALA A 93 -7.07 15.49 -2.50
N LYS A 94 -5.98 14.99 -3.10
CA LYS A 94 -5.50 15.41 -4.43
C LYS A 94 -6.21 14.70 -5.59
N ARG A 95 -7.21 13.85 -5.31
CA ARG A 95 -7.87 12.97 -6.28
C ARG A 95 -6.90 12.02 -6.98
N GLU A 96 -5.75 11.75 -6.38
CA GLU A 96 -4.80 10.75 -6.87
C GLU A 96 -5.19 9.37 -6.35
N VAL A 97 -5.88 8.61 -7.19
CA VAL A 97 -6.23 7.24 -6.87
C VAL A 97 -5.04 6.32 -7.17
N SER A 98 -4.27 6.01 -6.14
CA SER A 98 -3.07 5.18 -6.27
C SER A 98 -3.44 3.72 -6.58
N PRO A 99 -2.77 3.05 -7.55
CA PRO A 99 -3.06 1.66 -7.86
C PRO A 99 -2.62 0.71 -6.72
N PRO A 100 -3.25 -0.47 -6.57
CA PRO A 100 -2.93 -1.46 -5.54
C PRO A 100 -1.43 -1.82 -5.49
N ALA A 101 -0.76 -1.93 -6.63
CA ALA A 101 0.67 -2.18 -6.71
C ALA A 101 1.52 -1.08 -6.03
N LYS A 102 1.09 0.18 -6.11
CA LYS A 102 1.75 1.31 -5.44
C LYS A 102 1.54 1.24 -3.93
N ILE A 103 0.35 0.84 -3.48
CA ILE A 103 0.06 0.60 -2.06
C ILE A 103 1.00 -0.48 -1.49
N LEU A 104 1.10 -1.62 -2.18
CA LEU A 104 2.00 -2.71 -1.79
C LEU A 104 3.48 -2.28 -1.79
N ALA A 105 3.90 -1.51 -2.78
CA ALA A 105 5.25 -0.96 -2.84
C ALA A 105 5.54 0.01 -1.69
N MET A 106 4.59 0.89 -1.33
CA MET A 106 4.71 1.80 -0.19
C MET A 106 4.82 1.03 1.14
N LEU A 107 4.00 0.01 1.35
CA LEU A 107 4.10 -0.86 2.54
C LEU A 107 5.45 -1.58 2.60
N THR A 108 5.96 -2.03 1.46
CA THR A 108 7.28 -2.68 1.36
C THR A 108 8.42 -1.70 1.63
N ALA A 109 8.34 -0.46 1.14
CA ALA A 109 9.32 0.58 1.43
C ALA A 109 9.35 0.92 2.93
N LEU A 110 8.19 0.91 3.60
CA LEU A 110 8.07 1.10 5.04
C LEU A 110 8.65 -0.07 5.85
N ARG A 111 8.70 -1.28 5.28
CA ARG A 111 9.43 -2.44 5.85
C ARG A 111 10.95 -2.26 5.75
N GLY A 112 11.43 -1.59 4.70
CA GLY A 112 12.84 -1.42 4.36
C GLY A 112 13.57 -0.25 5.02
N ALA A 113 12.90 0.60 5.80
CA ALA A 113 13.55 1.71 6.51
C ALA A 113 14.43 1.30 7.71
N ARG A 114 14.89 0.04 7.77
CA ARG A 114 16.19 -0.23 8.40
C ARG A 114 17.23 0.43 7.50
N LYS A 115 17.74 1.59 7.93
CA LYS A 115 18.95 2.23 7.38
C LYS A 115 19.86 1.13 6.81
N PRO A 116 20.25 1.15 5.51
CA PRO A 116 21.47 0.45 5.16
C PRO A 116 22.52 1.01 6.12
N ALA A 117 23.12 0.15 6.95
CA ALA A 117 24.17 0.56 7.85
C ALA A 117 25.13 1.45 7.05
N PRO A 118 25.48 2.66 7.54
CA PRO A 118 26.50 3.44 6.85
C PRO A 118 27.66 2.49 6.67
N LYS A 119 28.08 2.25 5.42
CA LYS A 119 29.25 1.43 5.13
C LYS A 119 30.40 2.10 5.87
N SER A 120 30.70 1.60 7.07
CA SER A 120 31.81 2.00 7.90
C SER A 120 33.04 1.67 7.08
N LYS A 121 33.55 2.64 6.30
CA LYS A 121 34.88 2.55 5.73
C LYS A 121 35.81 2.20 6.90
N PRO A 122 36.57 1.09 6.84
CA PRO A 122 37.51 0.80 7.90
C PRO A 122 38.51 1.96 7.98
N LYS A 123 38.58 2.59 9.15
CA LYS A 123 39.67 3.50 9.50
C LYS A 123 40.96 2.72 9.42
N SER A 124 41.71 2.88 8.34
CA SER A 124 43.09 2.45 8.24
C SER A 124 43.88 3.20 9.30
N LYS A 125 44.18 2.51 10.41
CA LYS A 125 45.00 3.02 11.50
C LYS A 125 46.39 3.34 10.95
N THR A 126 46.81 4.57 11.24
CA THR A 126 48.19 5.01 11.42
C THR A 126 49.06 3.92 12.04
N LYS A 127 50.20 3.61 11.42
CA LYS A 127 51.34 3.00 12.11
C LYS A 127 52.62 3.76 11.75
N THR A 128 53.06 4.56 12.71
CA THR A 128 54.31 5.30 12.73
C THR A 128 55.47 4.39 13.16
N LYS A 129 56.65 4.58 12.54
CA LYS A 129 58.04 4.35 13.03
C LYS A 129 58.62 2.92 13.17
N SER A 130 59.74 2.66 12.48
CA SER A 130 61.11 2.37 13.01
C SER A 130 62.01 1.86 11.87
N LYS A 131 62.98 2.64 11.37
CA LYS A 131 64.41 2.63 11.75
C LYS A 131 65.02 1.22 11.84
N GLN A 132 65.74 0.79 10.80
CA GLN A 132 66.89 -0.11 10.98
C GLN A 132 67.93 0.05 9.86
N ARG A 133 69.18 0.21 10.31
CA ARG A 133 70.43 0.35 9.56
C ARG A 133 70.69 -0.85 8.65
N ARG A 134 71.37 -0.61 7.51
CA ARG A 134 72.64 -1.24 7.16
C ARG A 134 73.38 -0.38 6.15
#